data_AF-A0A2V7TY12-F1
#
_entry.id   AF-A0A2V7TY12-F1
#
_cell.length_a   1.000
_cell.length_b   1.000
_cell.length_c   1.000
_cell.angle_alpha   90.00
_cell.angle_beta   90.00
_cell.angle_gamma   90.00
#
_symmetry.space_group_name_H-M   'P 1'
#
loop_
_entity.id
_entity.type
_entity.pdbx_description
1 polymer ?
#
loop_
_entity_poly.entity_id
_entity_poly.type
_entity_poly.pdbx_seq_one_letter_code
_entity_poly.pdbx_strand_id
1 'polypeptide(L)' 'MPVLESFDVSSQLVIGSRRLRPEQRRRSRFTCLEALRFTDENMARAVDPGLFDVMLGTSSTSLTTVPLEVAGN' A
#
# COMPACT_ATOMS: atom_id res chain seq x y z
N MET A 1 -16.50 7.17 -11.49
CA MET A 1 -16.04 5.81 -11.14
C MET A 1 -14.59 5.69 -11.57
N PRO A 2 -13.56 5.88 -10.71
CA PRO A 2 -12.20 5.56 -11.10
C PRO A 2 -11.91 4.08 -10.79
N VAL A 3 -11.38 3.41 -11.81
CA VAL A 3 -10.89 2.03 -11.80
C VAL A 3 -9.56 1.98 -11.03
N LEU A 4 -9.42 1.02 -10.12
CA LEU A 4 -8.17 0.71 -9.43
C LEU A 4 -7.42 -0.32 -10.28
N GLU A 5 -6.39 0.12 -11.01
CA GLU A 5 -5.43 -0.78 -11.62
C GLU A 5 -4.44 -1.26 -10.54
N SER A 6 -4.18 -2.58 -10.57
CA SER A 6 -3.27 -3.31 -9.69
C SER A 6 -1.88 -2.69 -9.67
N PHE A 7 -1.32 -2.50 -8.47
CA PHE A 7 0.01 -1.92 -8.28
C PHE A 7 1.05 -3.00 -7.97
N ASP A 8 2.08 -3.04 -8.82
CA ASP A 8 3.29 -3.84 -8.64
C ASP A 8 4.18 -3.22 -7.55
N VAL A 9 4.72 -4.06 -6.65
CA VAL A 9 5.50 -3.65 -5.46
C VAL A 9 6.85 -3.00 -5.83
N SER A 10 7.23 -2.96 -7.12
CA SER A 10 8.45 -2.29 -7.59
C SER A 10 8.18 -0.97 -8.33
N SER A 11 6.93 -0.55 -8.46
CA SER A 11 6.57 0.64 -9.23
C SER A 11 6.17 1.76 -8.28
N GLN A 12 6.86 2.91 -8.37
CA GLN A 12 6.52 4.10 -7.60
C GLN A 12 5.08 4.54 -7.89
N LEU A 13 4.24 4.62 -6.85
CA LEU A 13 2.90 5.20 -6.93
C LEU A 13 3.01 6.70 -7.14
N VAL A 14 3.01 7.13 -8.41
CA VAL A 14 2.99 8.54 -8.78
C VAL A 14 1.58 9.08 -8.57
N ILE A 15 1.36 9.71 -7.41
CA ILE A 15 0.15 10.52 -7.17
C ILE A 15 0.17 11.67 -8.18
N GLY A 16 -0.82 11.72 -9.07
CA GLY A 16 -1.04 12.88 -9.95
C GLY A 16 -1.02 14.18 -9.14
N SER A 17 0.03 14.97 -9.33
CA SER A 17 0.42 16.07 -8.45
C SER A 17 -0.40 17.33 -8.71
N ARG A 18 -1.65 17.35 -8.23
CA ARG A 18 -2.28 18.65 -7.94
C ARG A 18 -1.56 19.24 -6.73
N ARG A 19 -0.73 20.27 -6.97
CA ARG A 19 -0.05 21.04 -5.91
C ARG A 19 -1.06 21.42 -4.83
N LEU A 20 -0.77 21.03 -3.59
CA LEU A 20 -1.48 21.54 -2.43
C LEU A 20 -1.12 23.01 -2.24
N ARG A 21 -2.08 23.83 -1.86
CA ARG A 21 -1.78 25.20 -1.42
C ARG A 21 -1.01 25.15 -0.09
N PRO A 22 -0.19 26.16 0.22
CA PRO A 22 0.31 26.34 1.59
C PRO A 22 -0.88 26.30 2.56
N GLU A 23 -0.73 25.63 3.71
CA GLU A 23 -1.79 25.37 4.71
C GLU A 23 -2.87 24.33 4.34
N GLN A 24 -2.92 23.85 3.09
CA GLN A 24 -3.96 22.89 2.69
C GLN A 24 -3.60 21.47 3.12
N ARG A 25 -4.35 20.93 4.10
CA ARG A 25 -4.29 19.51 4.47
C ARG A 25 -5.16 18.68 3.54
N ARG A 26 -4.62 17.53 3.08
CA ARG A 26 -5.38 16.54 2.33
C ARG A 26 -5.20 15.17 2.97
N ARG A 27 -6.32 14.49 3.21
CA ARG A 27 -6.32 13.09 3.66
C ARG A 27 -6.48 12.19 2.43
N SER A 28 -5.61 11.20 2.31
CA SER A 28 -5.72 10.14 1.32
C SER A 28 -6.02 8.83 2.03
N ARG A 29 -6.81 7.97 1.39
CA ARG A 29 -7.09 6.61 1.85
C ARG A 29 -6.60 5.65 0.78
N PHE A 30 -5.88 4.63 1.21
CA PHE A 30 -5.42 3.54 0.35
C PHE A 30 -6.01 2.22 0.86
N THR A 31 -6.34 1.33 -0.06
CA THR A 31 -6.79 -0.02 0.24
C THR A 31 -5.77 -0.97 -0.37
N CYS A 32 -5.07 -1.77 0.45
CA CYS A 32 -3.94 -2.60 0.00
C CYS A 32 -4.18 -4.12 0.12
N LEU A 33 -5.41 -4.58 0.29
CA LEU A 33 -5.69 -6.00 0.55
C LEU A 33 -5.13 -6.94 -0.52
N GLU A 34 -5.22 -6.57 -1.81
CA GLU A 34 -4.63 -7.38 -2.89
C GLU A 34 -3.10 -7.36 -2.88
N ALA A 35 -2.48 -6.30 -2.35
CA ALA A 35 -1.01 -6.19 -2.27
C ALA A 35 -0.41 -7.09 -1.16
N LEU A 36 -1.23 -7.56 -0.22
CA LEU A 36 -0.81 -8.52 0.81
C LEU A 36 -0.88 -9.97 0.32
N ARG A 37 -1.47 -10.22 -0.86
CA ARG A 37 -1.60 -11.57 -1.40
C ARG A 37 -0.31 -11.99 -2.08
N PHE A 38 0.17 -13.18 -1.74
CA PHE A 38 1.24 -13.86 -2.46
C PHE A 38 0.69 -15.12 -3.14
N THR A 39 1.50 -15.69 -4.04
CA THR A 39 1.21 -16.99 -4.66
C THR A 39 1.94 -18.05 -3.85
N ASP A 40 1.19 -19.00 -3.29
CA ASP A 40 1.76 -20.09 -2.52
C ASP A 40 2.33 -21.22 -3.41
N GLU A 41 2.86 -22.26 -2.78
CA GLU A 41 3.39 -23.45 -3.46
C GLU A 41 2.35 -24.22 -4.29
N ASN A 42 1.06 -24.04 -4.01
CA ASN A 42 -0.06 -24.65 -4.71
C ASN A 42 -0.59 -23.76 -5.84
N MET A 43 0.11 -22.67 -6.16
CA MET A 43 -0.32 -21.65 -7.12
C MET A 43 -1.64 -20.96 -6.72
N ALA A 44 -2.01 -21.01 -5.44
CA ALA A 44 -3.17 -20.32 -4.90
C ALA A 44 -2.79 -18.91 -4.42
N ARG A 45 -3.76 -17.99 -4.46
CA ARG A 45 -3.60 -16.64 -3.91
C ARG A 45 -4.01 -16.66 -2.44
N ALA A 46 -3.04 -16.47 -1.55
CA ALA A 46 -3.24 -16.49 -0.11
C ALA A 46 -2.71 -15.21 0.54
N VAL A 47 -3.19 -14.92 1.75
CA VAL A 47 -2.62 -13.93 2.67
C VAL A 47 -2.23 -14.67 3.92
N ASP A 48 -0.96 -14.58 4.31
CA ASP A 48 -0.50 -15.21 5.54
C ASP A 48 -0.83 -14.31 6.73
N PRO A 49 -1.39 -14.87 7.81
CA PRO A 49 -1.54 -14.13 9.06
C PRO A 49 -0.15 -13.83 9.65
N GLY A 50 0.01 -12.63 10.19
CA GLY A 50 1.31 -12.21 10.73
C GLY A 50 1.48 -10.70 10.85
N LEU A 51 2.71 -10.31 11.19
CA LEU A 51 3.11 -8.91 11.31
C LEU A 51 3.72 -8.42 9.99
N PHE A 52 3.22 -7.30 9.51
CA PHE A 52 3.67 -6.61 8.30
C PHE A 52 4.10 -5.19 8.63
N ASP A 53 5.16 -4.73 7.98
CA ASP A 53 5.60 -3.34 8.07
C ASP A 53 5.00 -2.50 6.94
N VAL A 54 4.07 -1.59 7.29
CA VAL A 54 3.50 -0.64 6.33
C VAL A 54 4.40 0.58 6.26
N MET A 55 5.07 0.75 5.12
CA MET A 55 5.96 1.87 4.87
C MET A 55 5.23 2.99 4.11
N LEU A 56 5.22 4.19 4.68
CA LEU A 56 4.58 5.38 4.11
C LEU A 56 5.61 6.50 3.96
N GLY A 57 5.71 7.09 2.77
CA GLY A 57 6.63 8.20 2.55
C GLY A 57 6.52 8.79 1.16
N THR A 58 7.35 9.78 0.90
CA THR A 58 7.41 10.47 -0.40
C THR A 58 8.49 9.89 -1.33
N SER A 59 9.36 9.03 -0.81
CA SER A 59 10.37 8.27 -1.56
C SER A 59 10.73 6.97 -0.82
N SER A 60 11.39 6.04 -1.51
CA SER A 60 11.90 4.79 -0.91
C SER A 60 12.98 5.01 0.15
N THR A 61 13.58 6.21 0.20
CA THR A 61 14.62 6.59 1.15
C THR A 61 14.11 7.44 2.31
N SER A 62 12.85 7.89 2.26
CA SER A 62 12.22 8.75 3.26
C SER A 62 10.86 8.17 3.65
N LEU A 63 10.90 7.18 4.55
CA LEU A 63 9.76 6.36 4.93
C LEU A 63 9.49 6.47 6.44
N THR A 64 8.23 6.37 6.80
CA THR A 64 7.75 6.09 8.17
C THR A 64 7.11 4.72 8.17
N THR A 65 7.49 3.88 9.13
CA THR A 65 6.97 2.51 9.25
C THR A 65 5.89 2.44 10.32
N VAL A 66 4.79 1.75 10.02
CA VAL A 66 3.71 1.44 10.95
C VAL A 66 3.48 -0.07 10.94
N PRO A 67 3.51 -0.76 12.10
CA PRO A 67 3.24 -2.19 12.14
C PRO A 67 1.75 -2.47 11.88
N LEU A 68 1.47 -3.49 11.08
CA LEU A 68 0.14 -4.01 10.79
C LEU A 68 0.10 -5.49 11.14
N GLU A 69 -0.77 -5.85 12.07
CA GLU A 69 -1.06 -7.25 12.37
C GLU A 69 -2.25 -7.72 11.53
N VAL A 70 -2.04 -8.77 10.74
CA VAL A 70 -3.10 -9.47 10.00
C VAL A 70 -3.47 -10.70 10.80
N ALA A 71 -4.65 -10.67 11.42
CA ALA A 71 -5.23 -11.83 12.07
C ALA A 71 -5.74 -12.83 11.03
N GLY A 72 -5.40 -14.10 11.19
CA GLY A 72 -5.99 -15.20 10.43
C GLY A 72 -7.43 -15.42 10.88
N ASN A 73 -8.29 -15.76 9.94
CA ASN A 73 -9.69 -16.09 10.20
C ASN A 73 -9.89 -17.60 10.24
#